data_AF-A0A7M4A2U0-F1
#
_entry.id   AF-A0A7M4A2U0-F1
#
_cell.length_a   1.000
_cell.length_b   1.000
_cell.length_c   1.000
_cell.angle_alpha   90.00
_cell.angle_beta   90.00
_cell.angle_gamma   90.00
#
_symmetry.space_group_name_H-M   'P 1'
#
loop_
_entity.id
_entity.type
_entity.pdbx_description
1 polymer ?
#
loop_
_entity_poly.entity_id
_entity_poly.type
_entity_poly.pdbx_seq_one_letter_code
_entity_poly.pdbx_strand_id
1 'polypeptide(L)'
;DATIVCRVNNWGIGRHLIDARRRLFDELNYDRVLLLEDDLVLGENYVETVFKISNWASKYDDIGTITAYNINSASIEQQLKQENQLIATNRHFWAYVITKQVWDEIKHIIYAYEARFLTKSTYTNRAHRRIRWLFMRKWINRARISKENRLVPEKCVTPPFPKIPFRIATSQDAITALALWHHGYHRITTRVSRAEYIGIEGYSFSPEVYESQGFHQQNLGDYAHIQTPEDFVFADVDEQGNPLKPTEYR
;
A
#
# COMPACT_ATOMS: atom_id res chain seq x y z
N ASP A 1 -5.11 -2.95 -26.99
CA ASP A 1 -3.67 -3.27 -26.94
C ASP A 1 -3.00 -2.62 -25.76
N ALA A 2 -2.15 -3.36 -25.05
CA ALA A 2 -1.36 -2.80 -23.94
C ALA A 2 -0.18 -1.99 -24.51
N THR A 3 0.04 -0.78 -23.97
CA THR A 3 1.23 0.01 -24.32
C THR A 3 2.41 -0.42 -23.45
N ILE A 4 3.46 -0.96 -24.08
CA ILE A 4 4.68 -1.36 -23.38
C ILE A 4 5.69 -0.21 -23.44
N VAL A 5 6.17 0.24 -22.28
CA VAL A 5 7.18 1.30 -22.16
C VAL A 5 8.52 0.71 -21.72
N CYS A 6 9.37 0.38 -22.70
CA CYS A 6 10.73 -0.12 -22.44
C CYS A 6 11.71 1.03 -22.16
N ARG A 7 12.64 0.83 -21.22
CA ARG A 7 13.74 1.77 -20.97
C ARG A 7 15.01 1.27 -21.65
N VAL A 8 15.80 2.21 -22.17
CA VAL A 8 17.09 1.92 -22.83
C VAL A 8 18.12 1.30 -21.88
N ASN A 9 17.97 1.54 -20.57
CA ASN A 9 18.85 1.03 -19.52
C ASN A 9 18.01 0.59 -18.32
N ASN A 10 18.53 -0.33 -17.50
CA ASN A 10 17.89 -0.73 -16.25
C ASN A 10 17.93 0.41 -15.22
N TRP A 11 16.78 1.04 -14.95
CA TRP A 11 16.69 2.11 -13.95
C TRP A 11 16.46 1.58 -12.52
N GLY A 12 16.18 0.28 -12.38
CA GLY A 12 15.75 -0.36 -11.14
C GLY A 12 14.30 -0.03 -10.78
N ILE A 13 13.64 -0.97 -10.08
CA ILE A 13 12.20 -0.91 -9.77
C ILE A 13 11.76 0.43 -9.16
N GLY A 14 12.56 1.00 -8.25
CA GLY A 14 12.22 2.25 -7.58
C GLY A 14 12.02 3.43 -8.54
N ARG A 15 12.89 3.58 -9.56
CA ARG A 15 12.74 4.65 -10.56
C ARG A 15 11.63 4.35 -11.54
N HIS A 16 11.49 3.08 -11.96
CA HIS A 16 10.40 2.68 -12.84
C HIS A 16 9.03 3.01 -12.24
N LEU A 17 8.80 2.69 -10.96
CA LEU A 17 7.52 2.94 -10.30
C LEU A 17 7.24 4.43 -10.05
N ILE A 18 8.27 5.21 -9.73
CA ILE A 18 8.12 6.67 -9.56
C ILE A 18 7.82 7.34 -10.90
N ASP A 19 8.50 6.91 -11.96
CA ASP A 19 8.30 7.46 -13.31
C ASP A 19 6.94 7.06 -13.90
N ALA A 20 6.47 5.83 -13.68
CA ALA A 20 5.12 5.41 -14.07
C ALA A 20 4.05 6.30 -13.43
N ARG A 21 4.16 6.58 -12.12
CA ARG A 21 3.23 7.48 -11.41
C ARG A 21 3.33 8.92 -11.92
N ARG A 22 4.54 9.44 -12.16
CA ARG A 22 4.73 10.75 -12.81
C ARG A 22 4.03 10.82 -14.16
N ARG A 23 4.28 9.85 -15.04
CA ARG A 23 3.67 9.81 -16.37
C ARG A 23 2.15 9.79 -16.29
N LEU A 24 1.58 8.93 -15.45
CA LEU A 24 0.13 8.76 -15.36
C LEU A 24 -0.55 9.99 -14.71
N PHE A 25 -0.02 10.53 -13.62
CA PHE A 25 -0.68 11.61 -12.89
C PHE A 25 -0.30 13.01 -13.35
N ASP A 26 0.97 13.26 -13.65
CA ASP A 26 1.47 14.60 -13.92
C ASP A 26 1.41 14.94 -15.41
N GLU A 27 1.67 13.96 -16.28
CA GLU A 27 1.75 14.19 -17.73
C GLU A 27 0.45 13.80 -18.46
N LEU A 28 -0.17 12.69 -18.07
CA LEU A 28 -1.43 12.20 -18.67
C LEU A 28 -2.67 12.59 -17.88
N ASN A 29 -2.49 13.14 -16.68
CA ASN A 29 -3.55 13.70 -15.84
C ASN A 29 -4.69 12.71 -15.52
N TYR A 30 -4.38 11.43 -15.33
CA TYR A 30 -5.37 10.46 -14.85
C TYR A 30 -5.82 10.79 -13.42
N ASP A 31 -7.13 10.72 -13.16
CA ASP A 31 -7.68 11.00 -11.83
C ASP A 31 -7.37 9.91 -10.80
N ARG A 32 -7.26 8.67 -11.26
CA ARG A 32 -7.01 7.47 -10.46
C ARG A 32 -6.21 6.46 -11.24
N VAL A 33 -5.33 5.75 -10.53
CA VAL A 33 -4.51 4.67 -11.09
C VAL A 33 -4.61 3.46 -10.19
N LEU A 34 -4.83 2.29 -10.80
CA LEU A 34 -4.59 0.98 -10.19
C LEU A 34 -3.19 0.50 -10.60
N LEU A 35 -2.33 0.25 -9.61
CA LEU A 35 -0.98 -0.26 -9.80
C LEU A 35 -0.93 -1.73 -9.44
N LEU A 36 -0.56 -2.58 -10.40
CA LEU A 36 -0.45 -4.03 -10.27
C LEU A 36 1.02 -4.46 -10.40
N GLU A 37 1.41 -5.48 -9.65
CA GLU A 37 2.66 -6.23 -9.84
C GLU A 37 2.32 -7.59 -10.49
N ASP A 38 3.31 -8.26 -11.07
CA ASP A 38 3.14 -9.50 -11.84
C ASP A 38 3.04 -10.77 -10.99
N ASP A 39 3.21 -10.64 -9.68
CA ASP A 39 3.22 -11.71 -8.68
C ASP A 39 1.95 -11.77 -7.82
N LEU A 40 0.87 -11.15 -8.31
CA LEU A 40 -0.45 -11.18 -7.67
C LEU A 40 -1.53 -11.71 -8.64
N VAL A 41 -2.22 -12.77 -8.23
CA VAL A 41 -3.40 -13.30 -8.93
C VAL A 41 -4.64 -12.62 -8.36
N LEU A 42 -5.37 -11.90 -9.21
CA LEU A 42 -6.56 -11.16 -8.83
C LEU A 42 -7.81 -12.06 -8.92
N GLY A 43 -8.72 -11.93 -7.97
CA GLY A 43 -10.08 -12.46 -8.12
C GLY A 43 -10.86 -11.71 -9.21
N GLU A 44 -11.91 -12.35 -9.72
CA GLU A 44 -12.70 -11.90 -10.88
C GLU A 44 -13.19 -10.46 -10.73
N ASN A 45 -13.63 -10.11 -9.52
CA ASN A 45 -14.21 -8.81 -9.20
C ASN A 45 -13.24 -7.84 -8.52
N TYR A 46 -11.92 -8.14 -8.50
CA TYR A 46 -10.93 -7.34 -7.77
C TYR A 46 -10.93 -5.88 -8.21
N VAL A 47 -10.82 -5.64 -9.51
CA VAL A 47 -10.72 -4.30 -10.10
C VAL A 47 -11.97 -3.49 -9.78
N GLU A 48 -13.16 -4.08 -10.00
CA GLU A 48 -14.43 -3.44 -9.66
C GLU A 48 -14.48 -3.10 -8.16
N THR A 49 -14.08 -4.03 -7.31
CA THR A 49 -14.09 -3.85 -5.85
C THR A 49 -13.24 -2.66 -5.41
N VAL A 50 -11.96 -2.59 -5.83
CA VAL A 50 -11.07 -1.51 -5.38
C VAL A 50 -11.51 -0.13 -5.91
N PHE A 51 -12.13 -0.06 -7.09
CA PHE A 51 -12.69 1.18 -7.62
C PHE A 51 -14.02 1.57 -6.96
N LYS A 52 -14.89 0.61 -6.62
CA LYS A 52 -16.10 0.86 -5.81
C LYS A 52 -15.74 1.34 -4.41
N ILE A 53 -14.75 0.74 -3.75
CA ILE A 53 -14.23 1.23 -2.47
C ILE A 53 -13.64 2.64 -2.64
N SER A 54 -12.92 2.93 -3.73
CA SER A 54 -12.40 4.27 -4.01
C SER A 54 -13.50 5.31 -4.18
N ASN A 55 -14.62 4.97 -4.83
CA ASN A 55 -15.78 5.85 -4.89
C ASN A 55 -16.40 6.05 -3.50
N TRP A 56 -16.65 4.97 -2.76
CA TRP A 56 -17.24 5.02 -1.41
C TRP A 56 -16.39 5.82 -0.42
N ALA A 57 -15.06 5.68 -0.50
CA ALA A 57 -14.11 6.33 0.39
C ALA A 57 -13.85 7.81 0.02
N SER A 58 -14.27 8.26 -1.16
CA SER A 58 -14.03 9.63 -1.64
C SER A 58 -14.62 10.74 -0.77
N LYS A 59 -15.60 10.39 0.07
CA LYS A 59 -16.17 11.31 1.07
C LYS A 59 -15.23 11.60 2.24
N TYR A 60 -14.19 10.79 2.46
CA TYR A 60 -13.26 10.94 3.58
C TYR A 60 -11.93 11.53 3.12
N ASP A 61 -11.35 12.38 3.96
CA ASP A 61 -10.14 13.15 3.64
C ASP A 61 -8.85 12.39 3.95
N ASP A 62 -8.94 11.27 4.67
CA ASP A 62 -7.83 10.56 5.28
C ASP A 62 -7.49 9.22 4.59
N ILE A 63 -8.07 8.92 3.43
CA ILE A 63 -7.78 7.69 2.67
C ILE A 63 -6.81 7.96 1.53
N GLY A 64 -5.64 7.32 1.61
CA GLY A 64 -4.54 7.48 0.66
C GLY A 64 -4.49 6.42 -0.42
N THR A 65 -4.51 5.14 -0.02
CA THR A 65 -4.52 4.02 -0.97
C THR A 65 -5.47 2.93 -0.55
N ILE A 66 -6.00 2.21 -1.54
CA ILE A 66 -6.94 1.11 -1.35
C ILE A 66 -6.38 -0.12 -2.05
N THR A 67 -6.33 -1.25 -1.36
CA THR A 67 -6.07 -2.57 -1.96
C THR A 67 -7.19 -3.52 -1.52
N ALA A 68 -7.32 -4.68 -2.16
CA ALA A 68 -8.19 -5.75 -1.68
C ALA A 68 -7.40 -7.03 -1.37
N TYR A 69 -6.11 -6.87 -1.03
CA TYR A 69 -5.25 -7.96 -0.60
C TYR A 69 -4.94 -7.88 0.89
N ASN A 70 -5.29 -8.93 1.64
CA ASN A 70 -5.00 -9.02 3.07
C ASN A 70 -4.80 -10.48 3.51
N ILE A 71 -3.95 -10.70 4.52
CA ILE A 71 -3.88 -12.01 5.18
C ILE A 71 -4.89 -11.98 6.33
N ASN A 72 -5.97 -12.73 6.17
CA ASN A 72 -7.00 -12.90 7.19
C ASN A 72 -6.80 -14.24 7.91
N SER A 73 -6.71 -14.24 9.24
CA SER A 73 -6.57 -15.47 10.03
C SER A 73 -7.90 -16.07 10.48
N ALA A 74 -9.04 -15.42 10.19
CA ALA A 74 -10.37 -15.89 10.57
C ALA A 74 -10.74 -17.16 9.79
N SER A 75 -11.63 -17.99 10.36
CA SER A 75 -12.15 -19.18 9.68
C SER A 75 -12.95 -18.79 8.43
N ILE A 76 -13.11 -19.70 7.47
CA ILE A 76 -13.89 -19.44 6.25
C ILE A 76 -15.32 -18.98 6.59
N GLU A 77 -15.97 -19.59 7.58
CA GLU A 77 -17.31 -19.19 8.03
C GLU A 77 -17.35 -17.75 8.57
N GLN A 78 -16.28 -17.30 9.24
CA GLN A 78 -16.17 -15.93 9.71
C GLN A 78 -15.89 -14.95 8.56
N GLN A 79 -15.08 -15.35 7.58
CA GLN A 79 -14.78 -14.52 6.42
C GLN A 79 -16.04 -14.16 5.62
N LEU A 80 -16.97 -15.09 5.45
CA LEU A 80 -18.27 -14.83 4.80
C LEU A 80 -19.05 -13.67 5.46
N LYS A 81 -18.85 -13.45 6.77
CA LYS A 81 -19.50 -12.37 7.55
C LYS A 81 -18.72 -11.05 7.49
N GLN A 82 -17.56 -11.05 6.82
CA GLN A 82 -16.58 -9.96 6.79
C GLN A 82 -16.32 -9.41 5.37
N GLU A 83 -16.98 -9.93 4.32
CA GLU A 83 -16.67 -9.62 2.92
C GLU A 83 -16.86 -8.13 2.53
N ASN A 84 -17.73 -7.42 3.25
CA ASN A 84 -17.98 -5.99 3.08
C ASN A 84 -17.17 -5.10 4.04
N GLN A 85 -16.30 -5.70 4.86
CA GLN A 85 -15.54 -4.98 5.86
C GLN A 85 -14.22 -4.47 5.29
N LEU A 86 -13.89 -3.23 5.62
CA LEU A 86 -12.62 -2.58 5.35
C LEU A 86 -11.86 -2.40 6.67
N ILE A 87 -10.54 -2.51 6.60
CA ILE A 87 -9.64 -2.31 7.73
C ILE A 87 -8.49 -1.40 7.33
N ALA A 88 -7.89 -0.71 8.30
CA ALA A 88 -6.63 -0.02 8.07
C ALA A 88 -5.50 -1.04 7.86
N THR A 89 -4.50 -0.69 7.05
CA THR A 89 -3.35 -1.54 6.78
C THR A 89 -2.07 -0.74 6.57
N ASN A 90 -0.94 -1.40 6.83
CA ASN A 90 0.41 -0.94 6.51
C ASN A 90 1.18 -2.05 5.76
N ARG A 91 0.48 -3.06 5.21
CA ARG A 91 1.04 -4.17 4.42
C ARG A 91 1.77 -3.68 3.17
N HIS A 92 2.38 -4.58 2.40
CA HIS A 92 3.07 -4.24 1.15
C HIS A 92 2.15 -3.53 0.13
N PHE A 93 2.75 -2.78 -0.80
CA PHE A 93 2.02 -2.02 -1.83
C PHE A 93 1.71 -2.90 -3.03
N TRP A 94 0.74 -3.80 -2.88
CA TRP A 94 0.24 -4.62 -3.99
C TRP A 94 -1.15 -4.23 -4.43
N ALA A 95 -1.34 -4.22 -5.75
CA ALA A 95 -2.62 -4.05 -6.42
C ALA A 95 -3.48 -2.90 -5.86
N TYR A 96 -2.88 -1.73 -5.67
CA TYR A 96 -3.53 -0.62 -4.98
C TYR A 96 -4.00 0.47 -5.93
N VAL A 97 -5.14 1.07 -5.58
CA VAL A 97 -5.65 2.31 -6.16
C VAL A 97 -5.09 3.49 -5.38
N ILE A 98 -4.67 4.52 -6.10
CA ILE A 98 -4.32 5.85 -5.58
C ILE A 98 -4.94 6.93 -6.47
N THR A 99 -5.37 8.04 -5.86
CA THR A 99 -5.97 9.17 -6.58
C THR A 99 -4.93 10.23 -6.90
N LYS A 100 -5.21 11.06 -7.90
CA LYS A 100 -4.40 12.22 -8.26
C LYS A 100 -4.28 13.20 -7.09
N GLN A 101 -5.37 13.44 -6.35
CA GLN A 101 -5.37 14.29 -5.17
C GLN A 101 -4.33 13.82 -4.14
N VAL A 102 -4.34 12.53 -3.78
CA VAL A 102 -3.37 11.97 -2.84
C VAL A 102 -1.96 12.06 -3.41
N TRP A 103 -1.77 11.73 -4.70
CA TRP A 103 -0.48 11.82 -5.35
C TRP A 103 0.10 13.23 -5.32
N ASP A 104 -0.70 14.24 -5.66
CA ASP A 104 -0.29 15.65 -5.70
C ASP A 104 0.16 16.14 -4.33
N GLU A 105 -0.46 15.68 -3.24
CA GLU A 105 -0.01 15.99 -1.88
C GLU A 105 1.34 15.33 -1.55
N ILE A 106 1.55 14.07 -1.91
CA ILE A 106 2.72 13.29 -1.45
C ILE A 106 3.94 13.32 -2.38
N LYS A 107 3.76 13.62 -3.68
CA LYS A 107 4.78 13.40 -4.73
C LYS A 107 6.08 14.16 -4.48
N HIS A 108 6.02 15.33 -3.86
CA HIS A 108 7.20 16.14 -3.58
C HIS A 108 8.21 15.42 -2.66
N ILE A 109 7.74 14.59 -1.73
CA ILE A 109 8.61 13.76 -0.86
C ILE A 109 9.27 12.65 -1.70
N ILE A 110 8.49 12.00 -2.54
CA ILE A 110 8.93 10.87 -3.38
C ILE A 110 9.95 11.35 -4.43
N TYR A 111 9.72 12.50 -5.07
CA TYR A 111 10.66 13.11 -6.00
C TYR A 111 11.95 13.59 -5.33
N ALA A 112 11.85 14.16 -4.12
CA ALA A 112 13.04 14.51 -3.35
C ALA A 112 13.88 13.28 -2.97
N TYR A 113 13.24 12.13 -2.72
CA TYR A 113 13.92 10.86 -2.50
C TYR A 113 14.61 10.36 -3.78
N GLU A 114 13.89 10.31 -4.91
CA GLU A 114 14.43 9.86 -6.19
C GLU A 114 15.67 10.67 -6.59
N ALA A 115 15.54 12.00 -6.61
CA ALA A 115 16.60 12.90 -7.05
C ALA A 115 17.89 12.74 -6.24
N ARG A 116 17.76 12.44 -4.93
CA ARG A 116 18.89 12.32 -4.00
C ARG A 116 19.53 10.94 -3.97
N PHE A 117 18.74 9.88 -4.14
CA PHE A 117 19.18 8.53 -3.79
C PHE A 117 19.08 7.51 -4.92
N LEU A 118 18.33 7.78 -5.99
CA LEU A 118 18.11 6.80 -7.06
C LEU A 118 18.82 7.16 -8.38
N THR A 119 19.29 8.39 -8.55
CA THR A 119 19.90 8.85 -9.80
C THR A 119 21.37 8.46 -9.99
N LYS A 120 22.12 8.23 -8.89
CA LYS A 120 23.59 8.05 -8.90
C LYS A 120 24.08 6.67 -8.45
N SER A 121 23.18 5.75 -8.09
CA SER A 121 23.52 4.41 -7.62
C SER A 121 22.54 3.38 -8.15
N THR A 122 22.97 2.13 -8.28
CA THR A 122 22.03 1.03 -8.55
C THR A 122 21.01 0.93 -7.41
N TYR A 123 19.80 0.47 -7.75
CA TYR A 123 18.71 0.43 -6.77
C TYR A 123 19.07 -0.41 -5.53
N THR A 124 19.72 -1.56 -5.70
CA THR A 124 20.20 -2.43 -4.60
C THR A 124 21.26 -1.79 -3.72
N ASN A 125 22.16 -0.99 -4.29
CA ASN A 125 23.29 -0.39 -3.56
C ASN A 125 23.00 1.05 -3.10
N ARG A 126 21.72 1.42 -3.00
CA ARG A 126 21.31 2.74 -2.51
C ARG A 126 21.83 2.98 -1.10
N ALA A 127 22.09 4.24 -0.76
CA ALA A 127 22.74 4.61 0.50
C ALA A 127 21.80 4.47 1.72
N HIS A 128 21.44 3.24 2.11
CA HIS A 128 20.45 2.90 3.14
C HIS A 128 20.63 3.70 4.44
N ARG A 129 21.86 3.81 4.96
CA ARG A 129 22.16 4.58 6.17
C ARG A 129 21.80 6.06 5.99
N ARG A 130 22.14 6.66 4.86
CA ARG A 130 21.82 8.06 4.56
C ARG A 130 20.32 8.26 4.36
N ILE A 131 19.63 7.34 3.69
CA ILE A 131 18.17 7.39 3.52
C ILE A 131 17.48 7.37 4.89
N ARG A 132 17.82 6.39 5.75
CA ARG A 132 17.22 6.27 7.09
C ARG A 132 17.47 7.50 7.96
N TRP A 133 18.73 7.88 8.12
CA TRP A 133 19.12 8.89 9.11
C TRP A 133 18.99 10.34 8.64
N LEU A 134 19.17 10.62 7.35
CA LEU A 134 19.16 11.99 6.81
C LEU A 134 17.87 12.32 6.07
N PHE A 135 17.12 11.33 5.59
CA PHE A 135 15.87 11.55 4.85
C PHE A 135 14.64 11.11 5.67
N MET A 136 14.50 9.82 5.97
CA MET A 136 13.30 9.28 6.63
C MET A 136 13.11 9.86 8.03
N ARG A 137 14.19 9.95 8.84
CA ARG A 137 14.15 10.53 10.19
C ARG A 137 13.49 11.91 10.23
N LYS A 138 13.71 12.75 9.20
CA LYS A 138 13.13 14.09 9.11
C LYS A 138 11.60 14.03 9.05
N TRP A 139 11.06 13.10 8.27
CA TRP A 139 9.61 12.98 8.07
C TRP A 139 8.94 12.18 9.19
N ILE A 140 9.61 11.15 9.72
CA ILE A 140 9.13 10.37 10.88
C ILE A 140 8.91 11.26 12.10
N ASN A 141 9.81 12.23 12.34
CA ASN A 141 9.74 13.12 13.50
C ASN A 141 8.89 14.38 13.25
N ARG A 142 8.36 14.58 12.05
CA ARG A 142 7.45 15.71 11.79
C ARG A 142 6.06 15.37 12.28
N ALA A 143 5.36 16.38 12.78
CA ALA A 143 3.94 16.26 13.07
C ALA A 143 3.20 15.82 11.79
N ARG A 144 2.28 14.89 11.97
CA ARG A 144 1.35 14.44 10.93
C ARG A 144 0.32 15.52 10.67
N ILE A 145 -0.01 15.74 9.39
CA ILE A 145 -1.09 16.64 9.00
C ILE A 145 -2.43 16.02 9.45
N SER A 146 -3.27 16.82 10.09
CA SER A 146 -4.61 16.39 10.48
C SER A 146 -5.55 16.47 9.29
N LYS A 147 -6.47 15.51 9.18
CA LYS A 147 -7.57 15.51 8.23
C LYS A 147 -8.88 15.69 9.01
N GLU A 148 -9.87 16.36 8.42
CA GLU A 148 -11.10 16.73 9.13
C GLU A 148 -12.12 15.59 9.08
N ASN A 149 -12.57 15.20 7.88
CA ASN A 149 -13.53 14.11 7.73
C ASN A 149 -12.81 12.77 7.64
N ARG A 150 -12.60 12.12 8.78
CA ARG A 150 -11.81 10.89 8.89
C ARG A 150 -12.66 9.64 8.88
N LEU A 151 -12.26 8.64 8.08
CA LEU A 151 -12.78 7.28 8.18
C LEU A 151 -12.12 6.51 9.33
N VAL A 152 -10.80 6.62 9.47
CA VAL A 152 -10.04 5.74 10.36
C VAL A 152 -10.09 6.27 11.79
N PRO A 153 -10.67 5.53 12.76
CA PRO A 153 -10.74 5.98 14.14
C PRO A 153 -9.36 6.08 14.78
N GLU A 154 -9.18 7.00 15.73
CA GLU A 154 -7.89 7.24 16.40
C GLU A 154 -7.27 5.96 16.98
N LYS A 155 -8.09 5.04 17.50
CA LYS A 155 -7.63 3.75 18.06
C LYS A 155 -7.02 2.80 17.02
N CYS A 156 -7.27 3.01 15.73
CA CYS A 156 -6.73 2.22 14.61
C CYS A 156 -5.57 2.93 13.89
N VAL A 157 -5.22 4.15 14.32
CA VAL A 157 -4.11 4.92 13.74
C VAL A 157 -2.77 4.38 14.23
N THR A 158 -2.03 3.72 13.32
CA THR A 158 -0.69 3.20 13.60
C THR A 158 0.32 3.76 12.60
N PRO A 159 1.48 4.30 13.06
CA PRO A 159 2.53 4.74 12.15
C PRO A 159 3.07 3.56 11.33
N PRO A 160 3.43 3.75 10.05
CA PRO A 160 4.02 2.68 9.24
C PRO A 160 5.43 2.31 9.71
N PHE A 161 6.13 3.19 10.44
CA PHE A 161 7.50 2.94 10.88
C PHE A 161 7.68 3.29 12.36
N PRO A 162 8.61 2.60 13.05
CA PRO A 162 9.05 3.02 14.38
C PRO A 162 9.72 4.39 14.35
N LYS A 163 9.72 5.09 15.49
CA LYS A 163 10.33 6.43 15.63
C LYS A 163 11.84 6.43 15.34
N ILE A 164 12.52 5.34 15.66
CA ILE A 164 13.94 5.15 15.38
C ILE A 164 14.07 4.46 14.02
N PRO A 165 14.66 5.10 12.99
CA PRO A 165 14.72 4.55 11.64
C PRO A 165 15.85 3.53 11.49
N PHE A 166 15.87 2.52 12.37
CA PHE A 166 16.84 1.43 12.33
C PHE A 166 16.20 0.19 11.70
N ARG A 167 16.91 -0.45 10.77
CA ARG A 167 16.45 -1.64 10.02
C ARG A 167 15.13 -1.50 9.25
N ILE A 168 14.51 -0.33 9.18
CA ILE A 168 13.34 -0.09 8.33
C ILE A 168 13.69 -0.16 6.84
N ALA A 169 12.72 -0.58 6.04
CA ALA A 169 12.79 -0.55 4.58
C ALA A 169 13.09 0.86 4.05
N THR A 170 13.73 0.91 2.88
CA THR A 170 14.14 2.16 2.20
C THR A 170 13.83 2.09 0.71
N SER A 171 12.84 1.28 0.33
CA SER A 171 12.31 1.22 -1.04
C SER A 171 11.48 2.46 -1.36
N GLN A 172 11.13 2.62 -2.63
CA GLN A 172 10.14 3.61 -3.06
C GLN A 172 8.79 3.44 -2.33
N ASP A 173 8.41 2.21 -1.99
CA ASP A 173 7.16 1.92 -1.28
C ASP A 173 7.23 2.36 0.17
N ALA A 174 8.39 2.13 0.82
CA ALA A 174 8.62 2.62 2.17
C ALA A 174 8.56 4.16 2.23
N ILE A 175 9.10 4.84 1.21
CA ILE A 175 8.99 6.31 1.11
C ILE A 175 7.56 6.74 0.78
N THR A 176 6.81 5.97 0.00
CA THR A 176 5.39 6.24 -0.27
C THR A 176 4.56 6.10 1.01
N ALA A 177 4.75 5.04 1.81
CA ALA A 177 4.11 4.88 3.12
C ALA A 177 4.42 6.06 4.05
N LEU A 178 5.67 6.49 4.10
CA LEU A 178 6.11 7.61 4.93
C LEU A 178 5.45 8.93 4.50
N ALA A 179 5.34 9.16 3.19
CA ALA A 179 4.73 10.36 2.65
C ALA A 179 3.23 10.39 2.92
N LEU A 180 2.52 9.27 2.69
CA LEU A 180 1.11 9.11 3.07
C LEU A 180 0.89 9.39 4.55
N TRP A 181 1.68 8.75 5.42
CA TRP A 181 1.60 8.94 6.86
C TRP A 181 1.77 10.40 7.26
N HIS A 182 2.82 11.06 6.75
CA HIS A 182 3.08 12.47 7.06
C HIS A 182 1.89 13.36 6.68
N HIS A 183 1.28 13.09 5.53
CA HIS A 183 0.17 13.87 4.98
C HIS A 183 -1.20 13.55 5.58
N GLY A 184 -1.29 12.73 6.61
CA GLY A 184 -2.59 12.47 7.22
C GLY A 184 -3.38 11.35 6.56
N TYR A 185 -2.76 10.58 5.66
CA TYR A 185 -3.41 9.49 4.96
C TYR A 185 -3.22 8.14 5.66
N HIS A 186 -4.22 7.29 5.49
CA HIS A 186 -4.25 5.88 5.83
C HIS A 186 -4.35 5.04 4.57
N ARG A 187 -3.89 3.80 4.68
CA ARG A 187 -4.12 2.79 3.65
C ARG A 187 -5.18 1.86 4.19
N ILE A 188 -6.12 1.48 3.34
CA ILE A 188 -7.19 0.56 3.71
C ILE A 188 -7.18 -0.66 2.79
N THR A 189 -7.68 -1.75 3.31
CA THR A 189 -7.88 -2.99 2.56
C THR A 189 -9.20 -3.64 2.94
N THR A 190 -9.72 -4.50 2.07
CA THR A 190 -10.75 -5.47 2.47
C THR A 190 -10.22 -6.38 3.58
N ARG A 191 -11.08 -6.71 4.54
CA ARG A 191 -10.73 -7.62 5.64
C ARG A 191 -10.49 -9.03 5.10
N VAL A 192 -11.33 -9.48 4.18
CA VAL A 192 -11.18 -10.72 3.41
C VAL A 192 -10.36 -10.45 2.15
N SER A 193 -9.40 -11.32 1.85
CA SER A 193 -8.58 -11.17 0.63
C SER A 193 -9.42 -11.41 -0.62
N ARG A 194 -9.12 -10.66 -1.68
CA ARG A 194 -9.67 -10.85 -3.03
C ARG A 194 -8.56 -11.15 -4.05
N ALA A 195 -7.37 -11.43 -3.56
CA ALA A 195 -6.21 -11.76 -4.37
C ALA A 195 -5.30 -12.74 -3.63
N GLU A 196 -4.48 -13.44 -4.41
CA GLU A 196 -3.45 -14.35 -3.96
C GLU A 196 -2.08 -13.83 -4.38
N TYR A 197 -1.17 -13.71 -3.43
CA TYR A 197 0.24 -13.43 -3.70
C TYR A 197 0.99 -14.72 -3.96
N ILE A 198 1.59 -14.81 -5.14
CA ILE A 198 2.31 -15.98 -5.64
C ILE A 198 3.84 -15.75 -5.75
N GLY A 199 4.33 -14.58 -5.33
CA GLY A 199 5.74 -14.19 -5.37
C GLY A 199 6.60 -14.87 -4.31
N ILE A 200 6.69 -16.20 -4.35
CA ILE A 200 7.54 -17.02 -3.46
C ILE A 200 9.02 -16.74 -3.74
N GLU A 201 9.37 -16.57 -5.01
CA GLU A 201 10.72 -16.23 -5.48
C GLU A 201 10.65 -14.97 -6.34
N GLY A 202 11.61 -14.06 -6.16
CA GLY A 202 11.66 -12.83 -6.95
C GLY A 202 12.87 -11.95 -6.62
N TYR A 203 12.89 -10.75 -7.19
CA TYR A 203 14.04 -9.84 -7.05
C TYR A 203 14.37 -9.49 -5.58
N SER A 204 13.36 -9.44 -4.71
CA SER A 204 13.50 -9.14 -3.28
C SER A 204 12.91 -10.22 -2.38
N PHE A 205 12.53 -11.36 -2.94
CA PHE A 205 11.84 -12.45 -2.24
C PHE A 205 12.57 -13.78 -2.44
N SER A 206 12.71 -14.50 -1.33
CA SER A 206 13.09 -15.90 -1.26
C SER A 206 12.04 -16.66 -0.45
N PRO A 207 12.00 -18.00 -0.50
CA PRO A 207 11.05 -18.79 0.29
C PRO A 207 11.08 -18.45 1.79
N GLU A 208 12.26 -18.20 2.35
CA GLU A 208 12.42 -17.81 3.76
C GLU A 208 11.83 -16.43 4.05
N VAL A 209 11.98 -15.47 3.12
CA VAL A 209 11.35 -14.15 3.25
C VAL A 209 9.83 -14.29 3.12
N TYR A 210 9.35 -15.11 2.18
CA TYR A 210 7.93 -15.39 1.97
C TYR A 210 7.28 -15.95 3.25
N GLU A 211 7.93 -16.92 3.89
CA GLU A 211 7.47 -17.49 5.15
C GLU A 211 7.51 -16.47 6.30
N SER A 212 8.63 -15.77 6.47
CA SER A 212 8.81 -14.81 7.58
C SER A 212 7.86 -13.61 7.53
N GLN A 213 7.38 -13.26 6.34
CA GLN A 213 6.37 -12.22 6.12
C GLN A 213 4.93 -12.75 6.26
N GLY A 214 4.75 -14.06 6.43
CA GLY A 214 3.46 -14.71 6.64
C GLY A 214 2.66 -15.01 5.37
N PHE A 215 3.26 -14.89 4.17
CA PHE A 215 2.52 -15.13 2.92
C PHE A 215 2.14 -16.59 2.70
N HIS A 216 2.79 -17.52 3.39
CA HIS A 216 2.37 -18.92 3.47
C HIS A 216 1.05 -19.13 4.23
N GLN A 217 0.58 -18.12 4.98
CA GLN A 217 -0.61 -18.16 5.82
C GLN A 217 -1.82 -17.48 5.17
N GLN A 218 -1.75 -17.22 3.86
CA GLN A 218 -2.88 -16.66 3.12
C GLN A 218 -4.08 -17.59 3.22
N ASN A 219 -5.10 -17.17 3.97
CA ASN A 219 -6.36 -17.88 4.03
C ASN A 219 -7.26 -17.40 2.89
N LEU A 220 -7.09 -18.06 1.74
CA LEU A 220 -7.64 -17.62 0.47
C LEU A 220 -9.15 -17.84 0.33
N GLY A 221 -9.76 -18.75 1.09
CA GLY A 221 -11.19 -19.05 0.96
C GLY A 221 -11.61 -19.21 -0.50
N ASP A 222 -12.69 -18.52 -0.89
CA ASP A 222 -13.16 -18.43 -2.28
C ASP A 222 -12.83 -17.06 -2.92
N TYR A 223 -11.66 -16.50 -2.62
CA TYR A 223 -11.26 -15.13 -3.01
C TYR A 223 -11.51 -14.80 -4.49
N ALA A 224 -11.40 -15.80 -5.37
CA ALA A 224 -11.52 -15.65 -6.80
C ALA A 224 -12.94 -15.22 -7.22
N HIS A 225 -13.97 -15.70 -6.51
CA HIS A 225 -15.37 -15.54 -6.88
C HIS A 225 -16.17 -14.63 -5.93
N ILE A 226 -15.52 -14.02 -4.93
CA ILE A 226 -16.19 -13.08 -4.02
C ILE A 226 -16.79 -11.93 -4.82
N GLN A 227 -18.09 -11.71 -4.63
CA GLN A 227 -18.82 -10.64 -5.31
C GLN A 227 -18.45 -9.27 -4.74
N THR A 228 -18.51 -8.23 -5.58
CA THR A 228 -18.32 -6.86 -5.08
C THR A 228 -19.52 -6.47 -4.21
N PRO A 229 -19.34 -6.09 -2.94
CA PRO A 229 -20.45 -5.66 -2.08
C PRO A 229 -21.04 -4.35 -2.60
N GLU A 230 -22.35 -4.16 -2.37
CA GLU A 230 -23.02 -2.89 -2.69
C GLU A 230 -22.61 -1.78 -1.70
N ASP A 231 -22.40 -2.13 -0.44
CA ASP A 231 -22.00 -1.22 0.63
C ASP A 231 -20.77 -1.74 1.37
N PHE A 232 -19.97 -0.81 1.91
CA PHE A 232 -18.80 -1.11 2.73
C PHE A 232 -18.95 -0.53 4.13
N VAL A 233 -18.37 -1.23 5.10
CA VAL A 233 -18.25 -0.77 6.49
C VAL A 233 -16.79 -0.82 6.93
N PHE A 234 -16.37 0.14 7.75
CA PHE A 234 -15.05 0.08 8.36
C PHE A 234 -15.12 -0.70 9.67
N ALA A 235 -14.36 -1.79 9.75
CA ALA A 235 -14.22 -2.58 10.96
C ALA A 235 -13.05 -2.04 11.78
N ASP A 236 -13.36 -1.51 12.96
CA ASP A 236 -12.38 -0.91 13.86
C ASP A 236 -11.98 -1.82 15.03
N VAL A 237 -12.68 -2.95 15.22
CA VAL A 237 -12.40 -3.96 16.24
C VAL A 237 -12.55 -5.39 15.71
N ASP A 238 -11.84 -6.33 16.34
CA ASP A 238 -11.99 -7.77 16.13
C ASP A 238 -13.22 -8.33 16.86
N GLU A 239 -13.44 -9.64 16.74
CA GLU A 239 -14.55 -10.36 17.39
C GLU A 239 -14.50 -10.29 18.93
N GLN A 240 -13.32 -10.01 19.50
CA GLN A 240 -13.10 -9.86 20.93
C GLN A 240 -13.16 -8.39 21.39
N GLY A 241 -13.43 -7.46 20.47
CA GLY A 241 -13.51 -6.03 20.76
C GLY A 241 -12.15 -5.30 20.82
N ASN A 242 -11.04 -5.96 20.48
CA ASN A 242 -9.74 -5.31 20.41
C ASN A 242 -9.62 -4.47 19.14
N PRO A 243 -8.98 -3.29 19.18
CA PRO A 243 -8.79 -2.47 17.99
C PRO A 243 -8.01 -3.19 16.89
N LEU A 244 -8.55 -3.17 15.66
CA LEU A 244 -7.85 -3.67 14.48
C LEU A 244 -6.77 -2.66 14.07
N LYS A 245 -5.55 -2.90 14.54
CA LYS A 245 -4.39 -2.05 14.27
C LYS A 245 -3.53 -2.63 13.15
N PRO A 246 -3.12 -1.81 12.16
CA PRO A 246 -2.10 -2.19 11.22
C PRO A 246 -0.81 -2.60 11.93
N THR A 247 -0.15 -3.65 11.45
CA THR A 247 1.24 -3.95 11.84
C THR A 247 2.19 -2.90 11.26
N GLU A 248 3.32 -2.64 11.90
CA GLU A 248 4.34 -1.75 11.33
C GLU A 248 4.88 -2.32 10.01
N TYR A 249 5.21 -1.44 9.06
CA TYR A 249 5.87 -1.78 7.80
C TYR A 249 7.30 -2.24 8.10
N ARG A 250 7.59 -3.52 7.85
CA ARG A 250 8.92 -4.13 8.05
C ARG A 250 9.65 -4.27 6.74
#